data_AF-A0A4R1HMJ5-F1
#
_entry.id   AF-A0A4R1HMJ5-F1
#
_cell.length_a   1.000
_cell.length_b   1.000
_cell.length_c   1.000
_cell.angle_alpha   90.00
_cell.angle_beta   90.00
_cell.angle_gamma   90.00
#
_symmetry.space_group_name_H-M   'P 1'
#
loop_
_entity.id
_entity.type
_entity.pdbx_description
1 polymer ?
#
loop_
_entity_poly.entity_id
_entity_poly.type
_entity_poly.pdbx_seq_one_letter_code
_entity_poly.pdbx_strand_id
1 'polypeptide(L)'
;MAARGSLKRVKQALSECESAVGPASTLDAARRLREAAEEFEFGAIESARQSGTTWTRIGELYGTSKQAVQQRFGGAARRRRFAESGDPAAS
;
A
#
# COMPACT_ATOMS: atom_id res chain seq x y z
N MET A 1 3.67 -0.54 13.96
CA MET A 1 2.33 -1.14 14.12
C MET A 1 1.54 -1.17 12.81
N ALA A 2 1.53 -0.10 11.99
CA ALA A 2 0.77 -0.02 10.74
C ALA A 2 1.06 -1.14 9.72
N ALA A 3 2.33 -1.49 9.47
CA ALA A 3 2.71 -2.50 8.47
C ALA A 3 2.24 -3.93 8.81
N ARG A 4 2.11 -4.29 10.09
CA ARG A 4 1.59 -5.62 10.49
C ARG A 4 0.08 -5.73 10.27
N GLY A 5 -0.65 -4.63 10.41
CA GLY A 5 -2.09 -4.57 10.15
C GLY A 5 -2.44 -4.72 8.67
N SER A 6 -1.68 -4.09 7.77
CA SER A 6 -1.87 -4.22 6.32
C SER A 6 -1.53 -5.63 5.83
N LEU A 7 -0.49 -6.28 6.36
CA LEU A 7 -0.18 -7.67 6.00
C LEU A 7 -1.31 -8.65 6.36
N LYS A 8 -2.01 -8.42 7.48
CA LYS A 8 -3.20 -9.22 7.84
C LYS A 8 -4.30 -9.06 6.79
N ARG A 9 -4.55 -7.83 6.31
CA ARG A 9 -5.54 -7.57 5.25
C ARG A 9 -5.17 -8.27 3.93
N VAL A 10 -3.88 -8.27 3.56
CA VAL A 10 -3.40 -9.01 2.37
C VAL A 10 -3.70 -10.50 2.50
N LYS A 11 -3.38 -11.11 3.65
CA LYS A 11 -3.67 -12.54 3.90
C LYS A 11 -5.15 -12.86 3.85
N GLN A 12 -5.99 -12.00 4.41
CA GLN A 12 -7.44 -12.16 4.36
C GLN A 12 -7.95 -12.09 2.92
N ALA A 13 -7.56 -11.06 2.17
CA ALA A 13 -8.00 -10.90 0.78
C ALA A 13 -7.53 -12.05 -0.13
N LEU A 14 -6.35 -12.62 0.14
CA LEU A 14 -5.89 -13.82 -0.55
C LEU A 14 -6.79 -15.03 -0.26
N SER A 15 -7.17 -15.25 1.00
CA SER A 15 -8.10 -16.32 1.38
C SER A 15 -9.50 -16.12 0.76
N GLU A 16 -9.96 -14.87 0.63
CA GLU A 16 -11.19 -14.53 -0.10
C GLU A 16 -11.09 -14.89 -1.58
N CYS A 17 -9.94 -14.65 -2.24
CA CYS A 17 -9.70 -15.09 -3.62
C CYS A 17 -9.73 -16.62 -3.76
N GLU A 18 -9.09 -17.34 -2.84
CA GLU A 18 -9.05 -18.81 -2.84
C GLU A 18 -10.44 -19.44 -2.66
N SER A 19 -11.32 -18.77 -1.91
CA SER A 19 -12.66 -19.25 -1.58
C SER A 19 -13.76 -18.70 -2.50
N ALA A 20 -13.43 -17.80 -3.44
CA ALA A 20 -14.41 -17.14 -4.29
C ALA A 20 -15.05 -18.12 -5.27
N VAL A 21 -16.40 -18.12 -5.33
CA VAL A 21 -17.17 -18.92 -6.28
C VAL A 21 -17.89 -18.00 -7.25
N GLY A 22 -17.48 -18.03 -8.51
CA GLY A 22 -18.09 -17.29 -9.62
C GLY A 22 -17.28 -16.07 -10.10
N PRO A 23 -17.53 -15.58 -11.32
CA PRO A 23 -16.70 -14.54 -11.93
C PRO A 23 -16.71 -13.19 -11.18
N ALA A 24 -17.88 -12.74 -10.72
CA ALA A 24 -18.02 -11.45 -10.06
C ALA A 24 -17.37 -11.41 -8.67
N SER A 25 -17.53 -12.48 -7.87
CA SER A 25 -16.89 -12.62 -6.56
C SER A 25 -15.38 -12.77 -6.68
N THR A 26 -14.89 -13.48 -7.69
CA THR A 26 -13.46 -13.58 -8.01
C THR A 26 -12.88 -12.20 -8.34
N LEU A 27 -13.59 -11.40 -9.15
CA LEU A 27 -13.13 -10.06 -9.50
C LEU A 27 -13.10 -9.11 -8.29
N ASP A 28 -14.12 -9.15 -7.42
CA ASP A 28 -14.12 -8.32 -6.20
C ASP A 28 -13.02 -8.73 -5.23
N ALA A 29 -12.81 -10.04 -5.01
CA ALA A 29 -11.72 -10.54 -4.17
C ALA A 29 -10.34 -10.13 -4.73
N ALA A 30 -10.12 -10.28 -6.04
CA ALA A 30 -8.88 -9.87 -6.69
C ALA A 30 -8.64 -8.35 -6.58
N ARG A 31 -9.70 -7.54 -6.69
CA ARG A 31 -9.62 -6.09 -6.48
C ARG A 31 -9.19 -5.76 -5.05
N ARG A 32 -9.82 -6.38 -4.03
CA ARG A 32 -9.46 -6.20 -2.61
C ARG A 32 -8.04 -6.63 -2.31
N LEU A 33 -7.58 -7.74 -2.90
CA LEU A 33 -6.22 -8.22 -2.75
C LEU A 33 -5.21 -7.21 -3.30
N ARG A 34 -5.46 -6.65 -4.49
CA ARG A 34 -4.62 -5.60 -5.06
C ARG A 34 -4.56 -4.38 -4.15
N GLU A 35 -5.70 -3.88 -3.68
CA GLU A 35 -5.77 -2.72 -2.80
C GLU A 35 -5.02 -2.95 -1.48
N ALA A 36 -5.21 -4.11 -0.84
CA ALA A 36 -4.49 -4.46 0.38
C ALA A 36 -2.97 -4.59 0.15
N ALA A 37 -2.56 -5.14 -1.00
CA ALA A 37 -1.14 -5.26 -1.37
C ALA A 37 -0.51 -3.89 -1.63
N GLU A 38 -1.20 -2.98 -2.30
CA GLU A 38 -0.76 -1.61 -2.51
C GLU A 38 -0.58 -0.89 -1.17
N GLU A 39 -1.56 -0.97 -0.26
CA GLU A 39 -1.45 -0.37 1.08
C GLU A 39 -0.26 -0.93 1.88
N PHE A 40 -0.03 -2.24 1.78
CA PHE A 40 1.12 -2.89 2.40
C PHE A 40 2.43 -2.40 1.78
N GLU A 41 2.52 -2.31 0.46
CA GLU A 41 3.66 -1.78 -0.27
C GLU A 41 4.00 -0.35 0.18
N PHE A 42 3.01 0.55 0.25
CA PHE A 42 3.22 1.92 0.74
C PHE A 42 3.76 1.94 2.17
N GLY A 43 3.17 1.14 3.07
CA GLY A 43 3.62 1.07 4.46
C GLY A 43 5.05 0.51 4.60
N ALA A 44 5.41 -0.45 3.76
CA ALA A 44 6.77 -1.00 3.71
C ALA A 44 7.78 0.04 3.22
N ILE A 45 7.43 0.82 2.20
CA ILE A 45 8.26 1.92 1.70
C ILE A 45 8.43 2.99 2.76
N GLU A 46 7.36 3.41 3.44
CA GLU A 46 7.47 4.40 4.52
C GLU A 46 8.36 3.89 5.66
N SER A 47 8.23 2.62 6.03
CA SER A 47 9.07 2.00 7.06
C SER A 47 10.55 1.98 6.63
N ALA A 48 10.84 1.61 5.37
CA ALA A 48 12.19 1.64 4.81
C ALA A 48 12.75 3.07 4.76
N ARG A 49 11.93 4.07 4.43
CA ARG A 49 12.31 5.49 4.43
C ARG A 49 12.62 5.97 5.85
N GLN A 50 11.84 5.58 6.84
CA GLN A 50 12.06 5.91 8.25
C GLN A 50 13.33 5.25 8.81
N SER A 51 13.71 4.07 8.30
CA SER A 51 14.95 3.39 8.67
C SER A 51 16.19 3.91 7.92
N GLY A 52 16.07 5.00 7.15
CA GLY A 52 17.19 5.63 6.44
C GLY A 52 17.43 5.14 5.00
N THR A 53 16.62 4.22 4.47
CA THR A 53 16.75 3.76 3.08
C THR A 53 16.53 4.92 2.11
N THR A 54 17.48 5.17 1.22
CA THR A 54 17.41 6.30 0.28
C THR A 54 16.42 6.04 -0.85
N TRP A 55 15.86 7.10 -1.44
CA TRP A 55 15.02 6.98 -2.64
C TRP A 55 15.78 6.39 -3.83
N THR A 56 17.09 6.60 -3.93
CA THR A 56 17.93 5.95 -4.93
C THR A 56 17.93 4.44 -4.75
N ARG A 57 18.15 3.95 -3.52
CA ARG A 57 18.13 2.51 -3.23
C ARG A 57 16.76 1.88 -3.48
N ILE A 58 15.68 2.60 -3.17
CA ILE A 58 14.32 2.15 -3.50
C ILE A 58 14.13 2.10 -5.02
N GLY A 59 14.60 3.11 -5.77
CA GLY A 59 14.58 3.08 -7.24
C GLY A 59 15.26 1.83 -7.80
N GLU A 60 16.45 1.50 -7.31
CA GLU A 60 17.19 0.29 -7.68
C GLU A 60 16.38 -0.99 -7.44
N LEU A 61 15.73 -1.13 -6.27
CA LEU A 61 14.88 -2.29 -5.96
C LEU A 61 13.71 -2.45 -6.92
N TYR A 62 13.16 -1.32 -7.41
CA TYR A 62 12.06 -1.30 -8.37
C TYR A 62 12.53 -1.35 -9.82
N GLY A 63 13.84 -1.42 -10.08
CA GLY A 63 14.39 -1.38 -11.43
C GLY A 63 14.08 -0.07 -12.17
N THR A 64 13.93 1.04 -11.44
CA THR A 64 13.55 2.34 -12.00
C THR A 64 14.33 3.49 -11.36
N SER A 65 14.10 4.72 -11.83
CA SER A 65 14.81 5.89 -11.32
C SER A 65 14.29 6.37 -9.97
N LYS A 66 15.15 7.09 -9.23
CA LYS A 66 14.77 7.84 -8.01
C LYS A 66 13.53 8.70 -8.22
N GLN A 67 13.46 9.42 -9.34
CA GLN A 67 12.36 10.34 -9.61
C GLN A 67 11.04 9.59 -9.85
N ALA A 68 11.08 8.46 -10.56
CA ALA A 68 9.91 7.62 -10.78
C ALA A 68 9.33 7.06 -9.47
N VAL A 69 10.17 6.55 -8.57
CA VAL A 69 9.70 6.08 -7.25
C VAL A 69 9.25 7.22 -6.35
N GLN A 70 9.91 8.39 -6.40
CA GLN A 70 9.46 9.56 -5.64
C GLN A 70 8.10 10.07 -6.13
N GLN A 71 7.85 10.07 -7.43
CA GLN A 71 6.55 10.44 -7.99
C GLN A 71 5.46 9.44 -7.57
N ARG A 72 5.74 8.14 -7.66
CA ARG A 72 4.78 7.08 -7.28
C ARG A 72 4.47 7.07 -5.79
N PHE A 73 5.49 7.13 -4.94
CA PHE A 73 5.35 6.88 -3.50
C PHE A 73 5.43 8.12 -2.63
N GLY A 74 6.21 9.13 -3.04
CA GLY A 74 6.36 10.38 -2.29
C GLY A 74 5.09 11.25 -2.28
N GLY A 75 4.37 11.32 -3.41
CA GLY A 75 3.11 12.07 -3.50
C GLY A 75 1.95 11.41 -2.75
N ALA A 76 1.90 10.07 -2.74
CA ALA A 76 0.86 9.30 -2.06
C ALA A 76 0.98 9.40 -0.53
N ALA A 77 2.19 9.29 0.03
CA ALA A 77 2.43 9.49 1.46
C ALA A 77 2.01 10.89 1.92
N ARG A 78 2.26 11.92 1.10
CA ARG A 78 1.80 13.27 1.36
C ARG A 78 0.27 13.35 1.42
N ARG A 79 -0.44 12.83 0.40
CA ARG A 79 -1.92 12.84 0.37
C ARG A 79 -2.55 12.11 1.55
N ARG A 80 -1.98 10.97 1.98
CA ARG A 80 -2.49 10.19 3.12
C ARG A 80 -2.36 10.95 4.44
N ARG A 81 -1.23 11.60 4.70
CA ARG A 81 -1.05 12.45 5.89
C ARG A 81 -2.05 13.62 5.93
N PHE A 82 -2.39 14.19 4.77
CA PHE A 82 -3.42 15.23 4.68
C PHE A 82 -4.83 14.69 4.96
N ALA A 83 -5.15 13.47 4.49
CA ALA A 83 -6.42 12.82 4.81
C ALA A 83 -6.55 12.45 6.30
N GLU A 84 -5.46 12.01 6.93
CA GLU A 84 -5.42 11.66 8.36
C GLU A 84 -5.40 12.89 9.29
N SER A 85 -4.91 14.05 8.81
CA SER A 85 -4.90 15.32 9.57
C SER A 85 -6.16 16.16 9.35
N GLY A 86 -7.02 15.75 8.41
CA GLY A 86 -8.19 16.51 7.94
C GLY A 86 -9.51 16.18 8.63
N ASP A 87 -9.50 15.38 9.71
CA ASP A 87 -10.71 15.02 10.45
C ASP A 87 -10.71 15.62 11.87
N PRO A 88 -11.25 16.84 12.04
CA PRO A 88 -11.79 17.30 13.31
C PRO A 88 -13.32 17.14 13.27
N ALA A 89 -13.83 15.94 13.49
CA ALA A 89 -15.27 15.67 13.65
C ALA A 89 -16.12 16.16 12.46
N ALA A 90 -16.33 15.27 11.48
CA ALA A 90 -17.54 15.36 10.66
C ALA A 90 -18.78 15.47 11.57
N SER A 91 -19.40 16.64 11.50
CA SER A 91 -20.54 17.12 12.27
C SER A 91 -21.84 16.35 12.00
#